data_AF-A0ABD4S6G7-F1
#
_entry.id   AF-A0ABD4S6G7-F1
#
_cell.length_a   1.000
_cell.length_b   1.000
_cell.length_c   1.000
_cell.angle_alpha   90.00
_cell.angle_beta   90.00
_cell.angle_gamma   90.00
#
_symmetry.space_group_name_H-M   'P 1'
#
loop_
_entity.id
_entity.type
_entity.pdbx_description
1 polymer ?
#
loop_
_entity_poly.entity_id
_entity_poly.type
_entity_poly.pdbx_seq_one_letter_code
_entity_poly.pdbx_strand_id
1 'polypeptide(L)'
;MKTRNEIIKDLEDRLFLLKFTRFEGIEAEQALGSIAGLEYCIKRHKENWTIEQFKKDLEKQKSDGLYGDYIDGWEGVLKRNIRDMERDGIGSK
;
A
#
# COMPACT_ATOMS: atom_id res chain seq x y z
N MET A 1 -2.52 17.86 6.85
CA MET A 1 -2.92 17.60 5.47
C MET A 1 -1.64 17.41 4.67
N LYS A 2 -1.20 16.15 4.51
CA LYS A 2 -0.08 15.83 3.64
C LYS A 2 -0.43 16.17 2.19
N THR A 3 0.58 16.43 1.38
CA THR A 3 0.53 16.46 -0.07
C THR A 3 0.76 15.06 -0.64
N ARG A 4 0.42 14.83 -1.91
CA ARG A 4 0.70 13.55 -2.58
C ARG A 4 2.18 13.19 -2.53
N ASN A 5 3.07 14.16 -2.68
CA ASN A 5 4.52 13.92 -2.62
C ASN A 5 4.98 13.49 -1.21
N GLU A 6 4.38 14.06 -0.16
CA GLU A 6 4.66 13.62 1.22
C GLU A 6 4.12 12.21 1.50
N ILE A 7 2.99 11.81 0.88
CA ILE A 7 2.53 10.41 0.93
C ILE A 7 3.51 9.49 0.20
N ILE A 8 3.91 9.83 -1.02
CA ILE A 8 4.88 9.02 -1.79
C ILE A 8 6.17 8.84 -1.00
N LYS A 9 6.69 9.92 -0.40
CA LYS A 9 7.89 9.86 0.43
C LYS A 9 7.73 8.95 1.65
N ASP A 10 6.61 9.05 2.38
CA ASP A 10 6.30 8.18 3.52
C ASP A 10 6.27 6.69 3.11
N LEU A 11 5.69 6.40 1.94
CA LEU A 11 5.67 5.05 1.39
C LEU A 11 7.06 4.56 0.97
N GLU A 12 7.87 5.43 0.33
CA GLU A 12 9.25 5.12 -0.07
C GLU A 12 10.15 4.87 1.16
N ASP A 13 10.02 5.67 2.22
CA ASP A 13 10.76 5.49 3.48
C ASP A 13 10.40 4.15 4.16
N ARG A 14 9.11 3.81 4.19
CA ARG A 14 8.63 2.51 4.72
C ARG A 14 9.12 1.34 3.88
N LEU A 15 9.11 1.48 2.56
CA LEU A 15 9.59 0.46 1.62
C LEU A 15 11.09 0.23 1.81
N PHE A 16 11.86 1.30 1.94
CA PHE A 16 13.29 1.22 2.24
C PHE A 16 13.53 0.43 3.52
N LEU A 17 12.87 0.79 4.63
CA LEU A 17 13.02 0.08 5.90
C LEU A 17 12.71 -1.43 5.77
N LEU A 18 11.60 -1.78 5.12
CA LEU A 18 11.20 -3.17 4.91
C LEU A 18 12.20 -3.97 4.07
N LYS A 19 12.77 -3.37 3.01
CA LYS A 19 13.76 -4.05 2.14
C LYS A 19 15.08 -4.37 2.85
N PHE A 20 15.44 -3.62 3.88
CA PHE A 20 16.68 -3.82 4.63
C PHE A 20 16.47 -4.52 5.98
N THR A 21 15.22 -4.82 6.34
CA THR A 21 14.90 -5.60 7.54
C THR A 21 14.97 -7.09 7.22
N ARG A 22 15.65 -7.86 8.07
CA ARG A 22 15.67 -9.33 7.96
C ARG A 22 14.44 -9.89 8.66
N PHE A 23 13.70 -10.74 7.94
CA PHE A 23 12.56 -11.49 8.45
C PHE A 23 12.81 -12.98 8.23
N GLU A 24 12.32 -13.82 9.12
CA GLU A 24 12.43 -15.28 9.03
C GLU A 24 11.06 -15.94 9.23
N GLY A 25 10.82 -17.07 8.56
CA GLY A 25 9.54 -17.80 8.66
C GLY A 25 8.34 -17.02 8.12
N ILE A 26 7.18 -17.14 8.78
CA ILE A 26 5.90 -16.53 8.36
C ILE A 26 5.99 -15.00 8.24
N GLU A 27 6.84 -14.35 9.05
CA GLU A 27 7.06 -12.90 8.97
C GLU A 27 7.68 -12.48 7.63
N ALA A 28 8.45 -13.36 7.00
CA ALA A 28 9.05 -13.10 5.69
C ALA A 28 7.98 -13.02 4.58
N GLU A 29 6.95 -13.86 4.64
CA GLU A 29 5.83 -13.83 3.69
C GLU A 29 5.00 -12.55 3.87
N GLN A 30 4.65 -12.20 5.11
CA GLN A 30 3.95 -10.95 5.36
C GLN A 30 4.76 -9.70 4.95
N ALA A 31 6.07 -9.74 5.13
CA ALA A 31 6.97 -8.67 4.70
C ALA A 31 7.00 -8.54 3.16
N LEU A 32 7.06 -9.65 2.43
CA LEU A 32 7.00 -9.67 0.97
C LEU A 32 5.68 -9.10 0.44
N GLY A 33 4.55 -9.46 1.05
CA GLY A 33 3.25 -8.86 0.73
C GLY A 33 3.23 -7.35 0.99
N SER A 34 3.79 -6.91 2.12
CA SER A 34 3.89 -5.50 2.48
C SER A 34 4.77 -4.72 1.50
N ILE A 35 5.90 -5.29 1.06
CA ILE A 35 6.78 -4.70 0.05
C ILE A 35 6.02 -4.51 -1.27
N ALA A 36 5.33 -5.55 -1.75
CA ALA A 36 4.53 -5.47 -2.97
C ALA A 36 3.41 -4.42 -2.86
N GLY A 37 2.74 -4.33 -1.71
CA GLY A 37 1.71 -3.33 -1.45
C GLY A 37 2.25 -1.90 -1.46
N LEU A 38 3.44 -1.68 -0.91
CA LEU A 38 4.10 -0.37 -0.90
C LEU A 38 4.51 0.06 -2.31
N GLU A 39 5.15 -0.83 -3.07
CA GLU A 39 5.52 -0.57 -4.46
C GLU A 39 4.30 -0.26 -5.32
N TYR A 40 3.21 -1.00 -5.09
CA TYR A 40 1.92 -0.76 -5.73
C TYR A 40 1.38 0.64 -5.43
N CYS A 41 1.24 0.99 -4.15
CA CYS A 41 0.74 2.31 -3.75
C CYS A 41 1.60 3.46 -4.32
N ILE A 42 2.93 3.34 -4.28
CA ILE A 42 3.84 4.34 -4.84
C ILE A 42 3.58 4.54 -6.33
N LYS A 43 3.49 3.45 -7.09
CA LYS A 43 3.20 3.50 -8.52
C LYS A 43 1.85 4.18 -8.80
N ARG A 44 0.81 3.80 -8.07
CA ARG A 44 -0.54 4.36 -8.24
C ARG A 44 -0.62 5.84 -7.88
N HIS A 45 0.08 6.28 -6.84
CA HIS A 45 0.19 7.71 -6.53
C HIS A 45 0.92 8.47 -7.65
N LYS A 46 1.99 7.91 -8.23
CA LYS A 46 2.67 8.49 -9.40
C LYS A 46 1.75 8.57 -10.64
N GLU A 47 0.77 7.67 -10.75
CA GLU A 47 -0.30 7.68 -11.76
C GLU A 47 -1.51 8.57 -11.38
N ASN A 48 -1.43 9.33 -10.29
CA ASN A 48 -2.49 10.20 -9.78
C ASN A 48 -3.81 9.48 -9.41
N TRP A 49 -3.72 8.24 -8.90
CA TRP A 49 -4.93 7.54 -8.45
C TRP A 49 -5.70 8.30 -7.36
N THR A 50 -7.02 8.22 -7.43
CA THR A 50 -7.93 8.72 -6.40
C THR A 50 -8.15 7.69 -5.30
N ILE A 51 -8.69 8.13 -4.17
CA ILE A 51 -9.02 7.23 -3.06
C ILE A 51 -10.07 6.19 -3.46
N GLU A 52 -11.03 6.55 -4.31
CA GLU A 52 -12.06 5.65 -4.85
C GLU A 52 -11.46 4.58 -5.74
N GLN A 53 -10.43 4.91 -6.54
CA GLN A 53 -9.72 3.91 -7.35
C GLN A 53 -8.99 2.90 -6.46
N PHE A 54 -8.33 3.35 -5.39
CA PHE A 54 -7.74 2.44 -4.40
C PHE A 54 -8.79 1.56 -3.71
N LYS A 55 -9.93 2.12 -3.29
CA LYS A 55 -11.02 1.36 -2.67
C LYS A 55 -11.60 0.30 -3.61
N LYS A 56 -11.88 0.67 -4.87
CA LYS A 56 -12.38 -0.27 -5.88
C LYS A 56 -11.41 -1.40 -6.16
N ASP A 57 -10.12 -1.09 -6.25
CA ASP A 57 -9.10 -2.10 -6.51
C ASP A 57 -8.93 -3.03 -5.30
N LEU A 58 -8.95 -2.51 -4.06
CA LEU A 58 -8.93 -3.33 -2.84
C LEU A 58 -10.07 -4.37 -2.83
N GLU A 59 -11.30 -3.96 -3.17
CA GLU A 59 -12.45 -4.88 -3.23
C GLU A 59 -12.33 -5.89 -4.37
N LYS A 60 -11.80 -5.47 -5.54
CA LYS A 60 -11.55 -6.39 -6.65
C LYS A 60 -10.51 -7.46 -6.27
N GLN A 61 -9.41 -7.05 -5.67
CA GLN A 61 -8.30 -7.95 -5.33
C GLN A 61 -8.70 -8.98 -4.25
N LYS A 62 -9.56 -8.60 -3.30
CA LYS A 62 -10.20 -9.54 -2.37
C LYS A 62 -11.03 -10.61 -3.08
N SER A 63 -11.76 -10.22 -4.13
CA SER A 63 -12.58 -11.14 -4.92
C SER A 63 -11.75 -12.08 -5.79
N ASP A 64 -10.61 -11.61 -6.30
CA ASP A 64 -9.77 -12.35 -7.25
C ASP A 64 -8.71 -13.24 -6.56
N GLY A 65 -8.46 -13.06 -5.25
CA GLY A 65 -7.49 -13.86 -4.48
C GLY A 65 -6.04 -13.70 -4.93
N LEU A 66 -5.71 -12.59 -5.59
CA LEU A 66 -4.53 -12.39 -6.45
C LEU A 66 -3.16 -12.37 -5.74
N TYR A 67 -3.11 -12.49 -4.41
CA TYR A 67 -1.84 -12.45 -3.65
C TYR A 67 -1.57 -13.70 -2.80
N GLY A 68 -2.43 -14.73 -2.86
CA GLY A 68 -2.22 -16.00 -2.14
C GLY A 68 -1.84 -15.78 -0.67
N ASP A 69 -0.78 -16.43 -0.20
CA ASP A 69 -0.30 -16.35 1.19
C ASP A 69 0.28 -14.98 1.58
N TYR A 70 0.54 -14.09 0.62
CA TYR A 70 1.10 -12.76 0.83
C TYR A 70 0.02 -11.66 0.94
N ILE A 71 -1.26 -12.04 0.82
CA ILE A 71 -2.40 -11.11 0.75
C ILE A 71 -2.50 -10.21 1.97
N ASP A 72 -2.24 -10.73 3.18
CA ASP A 72 -2.44 -9.99 4.43
C ASP A 72 -1.50 -8.78 4.54
N GLY A 73 -0.23 -8.94 4.14
CA GLY A 73 0.74 -7.86 4.09
C GLY A 73 0.35 -6.79 3.06
N TRP A 74 -0.05 -7.24 1.86
CA TRP A 74 -0.44 -6.35 0.77
C TRP A 74 -1.71 -5.54 1.12
N GLU A 75 -2.74 -6.24 1.60
CA GLU A 75 -4.03 -5.66 2.00
C GLU A 75 -3.87 -4.67 3.15
N GLY A 76 -3.03 -5.02 4.15
CA GLY A 76 -2.70 -4.14 5.27
C GLY A 76 -2.09 -2.82 4.82
N VAL A 77 -1.20 -2.85 3.81
CA VAL A 77 -0.62 -1.63 3.24
C VAL A 77 -1.67 -0.79 2.53
N LEU A 78 -2.53 -1.39 1.70
CA LEU A 78 -3.58 -0.65 0.99
C LEU A 78 -4.59 -0.01 1.94
N LYS A 79 -5.06 -0.75 2.96
CA LYS A 79 -5.97 -0.23 3.98
C LYS A 79 -5.37 0.97 4.70
N ARG A 80 -4.09 0.90 5.07
CA ARG A 80 -3.39 2.02 5.70
C ARG A 80 -3.25 3.21 4.76
N ASN A 81 -2.87 2.98 3.49
CA ASN A 81 -2.78 4.05 2.49
C ASN A 81 -4.11 4.78 2.31
N ILE A 82 -5.22 4.05 2.16
CA ILE A 82 -6.57 4.63 2.05
C ILE A 82 -6.90 5.49 3.27
N ARG A 83 -6.66 4.98 4.48
CA ARG A 83 -6.91 5.71 5.75
C ARG A 83 -6.08 6.99 5.83
N ASP A 84 -4.81 6.94 5.42
CA ASP A 84 -3.92 8.09 5.42
C ASP A 84 -4.40 9.15 4.39
N MET A 85 -4.84 8.73 3.20
CA MET A 85 -5.46 9.62 2.20
C MET A 85 -6.76 10.27 2.71
N GLU A 86 -7.61 9.51 3.39
CA GLU A 86 -8.87 9.97 4.02
C GLU A 86 -8.60 11.07 5.06
N ARG A 87 -7.63 10.83 5.96
CA ARG A 87 -7.27 11.79 7.01
C ARG A 87 -6.67 13.06 6.42
N ASP A 88 -5.92 12.94 5.34
CA ASP A 88 -5.23 14.05 4.70
C ASP A 88 -6.03 14.69 3.55
N GLY A 89 -7.30 14.32 3.32
CA GLY A 89 -8.16 14.94 2.29
C GLY A 89 -7.62 14.83 0.86
N ILE A 90 -6.78 13.84 0.58
CA ILE A 90 -6.15 13.65 -0.74
C ILE A 90 -7.03 12.80 -1.63
N GLY A 91 -7.35 13.32 -2.82
CA GLY A 91 -8.15 12.62 -3.83
C GLY A 91 -9.64 12.93 -3.80
N SER A 92 -10.09 13.85 -2.94
CA SER A 92 -11.48 14.29 -2.81
C SER A 92 -11.94 15.27 -3.91
N LYS A 93 -11.52 15.08 -5.17
CA LYS A 93 -12.00 15.90 -6.30
C LYS A 93 -12.91 15.11 -7.21
#